data_AF-A0A258WPP5-F1
#
_entry.id   AF-A0A258WPP5-F1
#
_cell.length_a   1.000
_cell.length_b   1.000
_cell.length_c   1.000
_cell.angle_alpha   90.00
_cell.angle_beta   90.00
_cell.angle_gamma   90.00
#
_symmetry.space_group_name_H-M   'P 1'
#
loop_
_entity.id
_entity.type
_entity.pdbx_description
1 polymer ?
#
loop_
_entity_poly.entity_id
_entity_poly.type
_entity_poly.pdbx_seq_one_letter_code
_entity_poly.pdbx_strand_id
1 'polypeptide(L)'
;MLLFDERSGSSKLSIRGRNTIFANDQPLIVLDNFPYEGDINNINPNDIENISILRDAAAASIWGARAGNGVIVINTKKGSLSQPLTTEFHSNLTRIQQPDQFYQPRMTSSDFIDTEILLFQRGFYNADLNNTTTRPPISEV
;
A
#
# COMPACT_ATOMS: atom_id res chain seq x y z
N MET A 1 9.47 10.08 -1.75
CA MET A 1 8.09 9.58 -1.60
C MET A 1 8.17 8.30 -0.78
N LEU A 2 7.40 8.20 0.32
CA LEU A 2 7.27 6.95 1.09
C LEU A 2 6.20 6.12 0.38
N LEU A 3 6.52 4.86 0.06
CA LEU A 3 5.57 3.94 -0.58
C LEU A 3 5.22 2.86 0.43
N PHE A 4 3.91 2.67 0.64
CA PHE A 4 3.34 1.58 1.42
C PHE A 4 2.67 0.63 0.43
N ASP A 5 3.07 -0.64 0.42
CA ASP A 5 2.40 -1.69 -0.35
C ASP A 5 1.62 -2.59 0.61
N GLU A 6 0.28 -2.53 0.54
CA GLU A 6 -0.64 -3.29 1.39
C GLU A 6 -1.29 -4.48 0.64
N ARG A 7 -0.82 -4.82 -0.58
CA ARG A 7 -1.45 -5.86 -1.40
C ARG A 7 -1.12 -7.30 -0.96
N SER A 8 -0.08 -7.46 -0.17
CA SER A 8 0.21 -8.69 0.59
C SER A 8 0.07 -8.32 2.05
N GLY A 9 -0.53 -9.15 2.90
CA GLY A 9 -0.80 -8.86 4.32
C GLY A 9 0.42 -8.62 5.22
N SER A 10 1.55 -8.20 4.65
CA SER A 10 2.76 -7.71 5.30
C SER A 10 3.10 -6.33 4.71
N SER A 11 2.91 -5.28 5.51
CA SER A 11 3.21 -3.89 5.15
C SER A 11 4.69 -3.75 4.76
N LYS A 12 4.99 -3.70 3.46
CA LYS A 12 6.37 -3.53 2.99
C LYS A 12 6.68 -2.04 2.84
N LEU A 13 7.43 -1.50 3.80
CA LEU A 13 7.85 -0.10 3.83
C LEU A 13 9.15 0.11 3.05
N SER A 14 9.16 1.04 2.08
CA SER A 14 10.35 1.38 1.28
C SER A 14 10.53 2.90 1.18
N ILE A 15 11.76 3.37 1.33
CA ILE A 15 12.13 4.78 1.22
C ILE A 15 12.93 4.96 -0.08
N ARG A 16 12.40 5.76 -1.02
CA ARG A 16 12.96 6.08 -2.36
C ARG A 16 12.70 5.04 -3.47
N GLY A 17 11.79 4.09 -3.28
CA GLY A 17 11.42 3.12 -4.33
C GLY A 17 12.47 2.02 -4.53
N ARG A 18 12.07 0.93 -5.19
CA ARG A 18 12.88 -0.28 -5.32
C ARG A 18 14.04 -0.06 -6.30
N ASN A 19 15.26 0.12 -5.79
CA ASN A 19 16.50 0.21 -6.58
C ASN A 19 17.31 -1.10 -6.62
N THR A 20 16.82 -2.17 -5.99
CA THR A 20 17.55 -3.44 -5.85
C THR A 20 16.74 -4.59 -6.46
N ILE A 21 17.36 -5.32 -7.39
CA ILE A 21 16.73 -6.45 -8.10
C ILE A 21 16.61 -7.69 -7.19
N PHE A 22 17.49 -7.83 -6.18
CA PHE A 22 17.54 -9.01 -5.29
C PHE A 22 17.84 -8.72 -3.80
N ALA A 23 18.04 -7.46 -3.40
CA ALA A 23 18.44 -7.12 -2.02
C ALA A 23 17.32 -6.43 -1.24
N ASN A 24 17.21 -6.76 0.05
CA ASN A 24 16.23 -6.23 1.00
C ASN A 24 16.28 -4.69 1.01
N ASP A 25 15.20 -4.05 0.55
CA ASP A 25 15.01 -2.61 0.38
C ASP A 25 14.33 -1.96 1.60
N GLN A 26 14.17 -2.72 2.69
CA GLN A 26 13.58 -2.21 3.93
C GLN A 26 14.54 -1.21 4.60
N PRO A 27 14.02 -0.07 5.08
CA PRO A 27 14.78 0.86 5.90
C PRO A 27 15.06 0.26 7.28
N LEU A 28 16.13 0.71 7.94
CA LEU A 28 16.40 0.33 9.33
C LEU A 28 15.41 1.05 10.25
N ILE A 29 14.69 0.29 11.07
CA ILE A 29 13.82 0.86 12.12
C ILE A 29 14.66 0.93 13.40
N VAL A 30 14.59 2.05 14.11
CA VAL A 30 15.23 2.26 15.41
C VAL A 30 14.14 2.59 16.40
N LEU A 31 13.92 1.73 17.39
CA LEU A 31 12.96 1.94 18.47
C LEU A 31 13.73 2.35 19.73
N ASP A 32 13.46 3.54 20.26
CA ASP A 32 14.11 4.06 21.49
C ASP A 32 15.64 3.91 21.49
N ASN A 33 16.29 4.33 20.39
CA ASN A 33 17.74 4.20 20.18
C ASN A 33 18.28 2.77 19.94
N PHE A 34 17.42 1.76 19.83
CA PHE A 34 17.83 0.38 19.50
C PHE A 34 17.36 -0.03 18.10
N PRO A 35 18.23 -0.63 17.27
CA PRO A 35 17.83 -1.13 15.97
C PRO A 35 16.83 -2.28 16.15
N TYR A 36 15.67 -2.15 15.50
CA TYR A 36 14.60 -3.13 15.47
C TYR A 36 14.51 -3.75 14.07
N GLU A 37 14.65 -5.07 13.99
CA GLU A 37 14.62 -5.83 12.73
C GLU A 37 13.32 -6.62 12.55
N GLY A 38 12.34 -6.41 13.44
CA GLY A 38 11.02 -7.05 13.35
C GLY A 38 10.02 -6.28 12.48
N ASP A 39 8.82 -6.83 12.35
CA ASP A 39 7.71 -6.17 11.66
C ASP A 39 7.23 -4.94 12.47
N ILE A 40 7.13 -3.79 11.79
CA ILE A 40 6.61 -2.55 12.36
C ILE A 40 5.17 -2.70 12.86
N ASN A 41 4.42 -3.66 12.32
CA ASN A 41 3.05 -3.97 12.74
C ASN A 41 2.95 -4.46 14.19
N ASN A 42 4.06 -4.92 14.78
CA ASN A 42 4.10 -5.34 16.19
C ASN A 42 4.20 -4.16 17.16
N ILE A 43 4.48 -2.96 16.67
CA ILE A 43 4.58 -1.75 17.49
C ILE A 43 3.18 -1.15 17.59
N ASN A 44 2.65 -1.07 18.81
CA ASN A 44 1.38 -0.42 19.06
C ASN A 44 1.50 1.09 18.77
N PRO A 45 0.71 1.64 17.83
CA PRO A 45 0.80 3.06 17.47
C PRO A 45 0.43 3.99 18.63
N ASN A 46 -0.33 3.53 19.62
CA ASN A 46 -0.70 4.35 20.79
C ASN A 46 0.49 4.67 21.71
N ASP A 47 1.54 3.84 21.65
CA ASP A 47 2.73 3.97 22.47
C ASP A 47 3.81 4.83 21.80
N ILE A 48 3.59 5.27 20.56
CA ILE A 48 4.53 6.11 19.81
C ILE A 48 4.38 7.58 20.21
N GLU A 49 5.48 8.21 20.59
CA GLU A 49 5.57 9.65 20.85
C GLU A 49 5.90 10.42 19.57
N ASN A 50 6.93 9.98 18.84
CA ASN A 50 7.40 10.66 17.64
C ASN A 50 8.05 9.69 16.65
N ILE A 51 7.87 9.96 15.35
CA ILE A 51 8.49 9.23 14.25
C ILE A 51 9.35 10.21 13.44
N SER A 52 10.65 9.99 13.44
CA SER A 52 11.63 10.78 12.68
C SER A 52 12.23 9.94 11.56
N ILE A 53 12.13 10.42 10.32
CA ILE A 53 12.62 9.69 9.15
C ILE A 53 13.88 10.37 8.64
N LEU A 54 15.02 9.70 8.85
CA LEU A 54 16.31 10.14 8.36
C LEU A 54 16.50 9.65 6.93
N ARG A 55 16.34 10.58 5.98
CA ARG A 55 16.44 10.32 4.55
C ARG A 55 17.82 10.64 3.98
N ASP A 56 18.64 11.36 4.72
CA ASP A 56 19.94 11.84 4.26
C ASP A 56 21.08 10.98 4.81
N ALA A 57 22.08 10.70 3.97
CA ALA A 57 23.15 9.75 4.25
C ALA A 57 24.01 10.18 5.44
N ALA A 58 24.15 11.48 5.69
CA ALA A 58 24.92 12.02 6.82
C ALA A 58 24.24 11.80 8.17
N ALA A 59 22.91 11.82 8.24
CA ALA A 59 22.17 11.51 9.46
C ALA A 59 22.03 9.99 9.67
N ALA A 60 21.99 9.25 8.57
CA ALA A 60 21.90 7.80 8.54
C ALA A 60 23.24 7.12 8.91
N SER A 61 24.39 7.75 8.65
CA SER A 61 25.72 7.13 8.86
C SER A 61 26.03 6.76 10.31
N ILE A 62 25.34 7.35 11.28
CA ILE A 62 25.42 6.98 12.71
C ILE A 62 25.06 5.49 12.90
N TRP A 63 24.19 4.94 12.04
CA TRP A 63 23.66 3.58 12.14
C TRP A 63 24.31 2.58 11.16
N GLY A 64 25.43 2.97 10.52
CA GLY A 64 26.28 2.08 9.72
C GLY A 64 25.69 1.66 8.36
N ALA A 65 26.20 0.56 7.79
CA ALA A 65 25.88 0.13 6.41
C ALA A 65 24.39 -0.15 6.17
N ARG A 66 23.63 -0.52 7.21
CA ARG A 66 22.19 -0.80 7.14
C ARG A 66 21.34 0.45 6.96
N ALA A 67 21.91 1.62 7.24
CA ALA A 67 21.27 2.91 7.11
C ALA A 67 21.22 3.42 5.65
N GLY A 68 21.85 2.70 4.71
CA GLY A 68 21.88 3.06 3.29
C GLY A 68 20.50 3.14 2.62
N ASN A 69 19.51 2.39 3.13
CA ASN A 69 18.13 2.42 2.66
C ASN A 69 17.25 3.46 3.41
N GLY A 70 17.85 4.26 4.30
CA GLY A 70 17.16 5.20 5.19
C GLY A 70 16.92 4.62 6.59
N VAL A 71 16.73 5.51 7.57
CA VAL A 71 16.49 5.14 8.98
C VAL A 71 15.18 5.76 9.46
N ILE A 72 14.35 4.97 10.12
CA ILE A 72 13.12 5.42 10.78
C ILE A 72 13.34 5.30 12.29
N VAL A 73 13.45 6.44 12.96
CA VAL A 73 13.57 6.51 14.42
C VAL A 73 12.18 6.68 15.02
N ILE A 74 11.80 5.76 15.87
CA ILE A 74 10.54 5.74 16.61
C ILE A 74 10.90 5.91 18.09
N ASN A 75 10.37 6.95 18.71
CA ASN A 75 10.48 7.16 20.16
C ASN A 75 9.14 6.80 20.80
N THR A 76 9.18 6.03 21.89
CA THR A 76 7.97 5.67 22.64
C THR A 76 7.65 6.70 23.71
N LYS A 77 6.36 6.81 24.08
CA LYS A 77 5.90 7.65 25.17
C LYS A 77 6.51 7.17 26.49
N LYS A 78 7.28 8.02 27.16
CA LYS A 78 7.87 7.73 28.48
C LYS A 78 7.18 8.57 29.56
N GLY A 79 6.99 7.98 30.74
CA GLY A 79 6.48 8.72 31.89
C GLY A 79 7.50 9.73 32.40
N SER A 80 7.09 10.99 32.56
CA SER A 80 7.92 12.04 33.17
C SER A 80 7.57 12.20 34.65
N LEU A 81 8.61 12.30 35.51
CA LEU A 81 8.46 12.45 36.97
C LEU A 81 7.67 13.70 37.40
N SER A 82 7.51 14.67 36.49
CA SER A 82 6.85 15.95 36.75
C SER A 82 5.50 16.13 36.04
N GLN A 83 4.92 15.04 35.50
CA GLN A 83 3.60 15.08 34.88
C GLN A 83 2.55 14.37 35.75
N PRO A 84 1.33 14.95 35.89
CA PRO A 84 0.23 14.26 36.54
C PRO A 84 -0.13 12.98 35.79
N LEU A 85 -0.54 11.94 36.53
CA LEU A 85 -0.97 10.67 35.97
C LEU A 85 -2.08 10.90 34.92
N THR A 86 -1.78 10.56 33.67
CA THR A 86 -2.69 10.70 32.53
C THR A 86 -3.03 9.31 32.02
N THR A 87 -4.32 8.96 32.06
CA THR A 87 -4.84 7.68 31.56
C THR A 87 -5.61 7.92 30.27
N GLU A 88 -5.09 7.41 29.16
CA GLU A 88 -5.75 7.48 27.85
C GLU A 88 -6.46 6.14 27.57
N PHE A 89 -7.76 6.20 27.20
CA PHE A 89 -8.54 5.03 26.78
C PHE A 89 -8.94 5.18 25.32
N HIS A 90 -8.46 4.27 24.48
CA HIS A 90 -8.77 4.24 23.06
C HIS A 90 -9.85 3.19 22.77
N SER A 91 -10.95 3.60 22.11
CA SER A 91 -12.00 2.70 21.64
C SER A 91 -12.21 2.89 20.15
N ASN A 92 -11.96 1.85 19.36
CA ASN A 92 -12.13 1.81 17.93
C ASN A 92 -13.37 0.97 17.55
N LEU A 93 -14.36 1.59 16.91
CA LEU A 93 -15.55 0.91 16.39
C LEU A 93 -15.54 0.98 14.86
N THR A 94 -15.17 -0.12 14.21
CA THR A 94 -15.18 -0.22 12.75
C THR A 94 -16.41 -1.01 12.31
N ARG A 95 -17.38 -0.34 11.67
CA ARG A 95 -18.56 -1.00 11.09
C ARG A 95 -18.32 -1.31 9.62
N ILE A 96 -17.77 -2.50 9.36
CA ILE A 96 -17.73 -3.03 7.99
C ILE A 96 -19.15 -3.46 7.60
N GLN A 97 -19.71 -2.87 6.54
CA GLN A 97 -20.88 -3.46 5.88
C GLN A 97 -20.46 -4.81 5.32
N GLN A 98 -21.29 -5.84 5.53
CA GLN A 98 -21.03 -7.15 4.96
C GLN A 98 -20.82 -6.99 3.46
N PRO A 99 -19.67 -7.42 2.91
CA PRO A 99 -19.50 -7.51 1.48
C PRO A 99 -20.59 -8.43 0.95
N ASP A 100 -21.38 -7.95 -0.02
CA ASP A 100 -22.37 -8.77 -0.66
C ASP A 100 -21.67 -9.94 -1.38
N GLN A 101 -21.71 -11.12 -0.76
CA GLN A 101 -21.07 -12.34 -1.28
C GLN A 101 -21.74 -12.85 -2.56
N PHE A 102 -22.89 -12.27 -2.93
CA PHE A 102 -23.62 -12.58 -4.14
C PHE A 102 -23.53 -11.46 -5.18
N TYR A 103 -22.70 -10.43 -4.95
CA TYR A 103 -22.32 -9.49 -5.99
C TYR A 103 -21.47 -10.21 -7.04
N GLN A 104 -22.15 -10.86 -7.97
CA GLN A 104 -21.56 -11.38 -9.19
C GLN A 104 -21.69 -10.25 -10.21
N PRO A 105 -20.58 -9.58 -10.61
CA PRO A 105 -20.60 -8.60 -11.69
C PRO A 105 -20.82 -9.35 -13.01
N ARG A 106 -22.03 -9.88 -13.20
CA ARG A 106 -22.53 -10.40 -14.45
C ARG A 106 -23.33 -9.26 -15.05
N MET A 107 -22.89 -8.76 -16.20
CA MET A 107 -23.77 -7.94 -17.02
C MET A 107 -25.04 -8.75 -17.29
N THR A 108 -26.20 -8.11 -17.14
CA THR A 108 -27.43 -8.72 -17.63
C THR A 108 -27.31 -8.87 -19.15
N SER A 109 -28.00 -9.86 -19.73
CA SER A 109 -27.94 -10.05 -21.18
C SER A 109 -28.38 -8.80 -21.95
N SER A 110 -29.28 -7.99 -21.39
CA SER A 110 -29.67 -6.70 -21.95
C SER A 110 -28.53 -5.67 -21.89
N ASP A 111 -27.84 -5.54 -20.76
CA ASP A 111 -26.71 -4.60 -20.65
C ASP A 111 -25.59 -5.01 -21.60
N PHE A 112 -25.34 -6.31 -21.76
CA PHE A 112 -24.34 -6.82 -22.70
C PHE A 112 -24.69 -6.44 -24.14
N ILE A 113 -25.94 -6.68 -24.58
CA ILE A 113 -26.41 -6.31 -25.92
C ILE A 113 -26.30 -4.80 -26.13
N ASP A 114 -26.74 -3.99 -25.15
CA ASP A 114 -26.67 -2.54 -25.24
C ASP A 114 -25.22 -2.04 -25.36
N THR A 115 -24.30 -2.64 -24.60
CA THR A 115 -22.87 -2.32 -24.72
C THR A 115 -22.29 -2.72 -26.08
N GLU A 116 -22.69 -3.87 -26.62
CA GLU A 116 -22.22 -4.37 -27.91
C GLU A 116 -22.72 -3.48 -29.06
N ILE A 117 -24.00 -3.10 -29.04
CA ILE A 117 -24.60 -2.15 -29.99
C ILE A 117 -23.90 -0.79 -29.90
N LEU A 118 -23.62 -0.31 -28.69
CA LEU A 118 -22.92 0.96 -28.47
C LEU A 118 -21.48 0.92 -29.01
N LEU A 119 -20.74 -0.15 -28.75
CA LEU A 119 -19.36 -0.32 -29.23
C LEU A 119 -19.32 -0.41 -30.75
N PHE A 120 -20.28 -1.12 -31.35
CA PHE A 120 -20.45 -1.20 -32.79
C PHE A 120 -20.74 0.18 -33.40
N GLN A 121 -21.71 0.93 -32.86
CA GLN A 121 -22.03 2.29 -33.33
C GLN A 121 -20.85 3.27 -33.20
N ARG A 122 -20.00 3.08 -32.18
CA ARG A 122 -18.80 3.89 -31.97
C ARG A 122 -17.62 3.46 -32.85
N GLY A 123 -17.81 2.48 -33.72
CA GLY A 123 -16.80 2.04 -34.68
C GLY A 123 -15.64 1.27 -34.05
N PHE A 124 -15.83 0.69 -32.86
CA PHE A 124 -14.80 -0.09 -32.17
C PHE A 124 -14.32 -1.28 -33.03
N TYR A 125 -15.25 -1.91 -33.76
CA TYR A 125 -14.98 -3.03 -34.65
C TYR A 125 -14.51 -2.64 -36.06
N ASN A 126 -14.33 -1.34 -36.36
CA ASN A 126 -13.89 -0.90 -37.69
C ASN A 126 -12.51 -1.44 -38.07
N ALA A 127 -11.60 -1.64 -37.10
CA ALA A 127 -10.28 -2.21 -37.35
C ALA A 127 -10.38 -3.69 -37.77
N ASP A 128 -11.29 -4.44 -37.16
CA ASP A 128 -11.52 -5.86 -37.42
C ASP A 128 -12.35 -6.10 -38.69
N LEU A 129 -13.35 -5.25 -38.94
CA LEU A 129 -14.16 -5.26 -40.17
C LEU A 129 -13.32 -4.96 -41.42
N ASN A 130 -12.32 -4.09 -41.30
CA ASN A 130 -11.41 -3.76 -42.40
C ASN A 130 -10.18 -4.69 -42.48
N ASN A 131 -10.03 -5.64 -41.54
CA ASN A 131 -8.93 -6.60 -41.54
C ASN A 131 -9.23 -7.79 -42.45
N THR A 132 -8.73 -7.71 -43.68
CA THR A 132 -8.87 -8.74 -44.73
C THR A 132 -7.99 -9.96 -44.53
N THR A 133 -7.07 -9.96 -43.55
CA THR A 133 -6.05 -11.01 -43.37
C THR A 133 -6.46 -12.06 -42.32
N THR A 134 -7.01 -11.63 -41.18
CA THR A 134 -7.32 -12.55 -40.06
C THR A 134 -8.81 -12.73 -39.78
N ARG A 135 -9.68 -11.88 -40.35
CA ARG A 135 -11.16 -11.94 -40.23
C ARG A 135 -11.65 -12.52 -38.90
N PRO A 136 -11.33 -11.87 -37.77
CA PRO A 136 -11.76 -12.36 -36.47
C PRO A 136 -13.30 -12.42 -36.42
N PRO A 137 -13.88 -13.48 -35.82
CA PRO A 137 -15.32 -13.56 -35.66
C PRO A 137 -15.78 -12.45 -34.71
N ILE A 138 -16.66 -11.58 -35.20
CA ILE A 138 -17.36 -10.57 -34.40
C ILE A 138 -18.74 -11.11 -34.02
N SER A 139 -19.29 -10.67 -32.89
CA SER A 139 -20.67 -11.00 -32.53
C SER A 139 -21.60 -10.33 -33.55
N GLU A 140 -22.56 -11.09 -34.08
CA GLU A 140 -23.68 -10.53 -34.84
C GLU A 140 -24.62 -9.88 -33.83
N VAL A 141 -24.50 -8.56 -33.69
CA VAL A 141 -25.43 -7.73 -32.91
C VAL A 141 -26.68 -7.41 -33.71
#